data_AF-A0A8T4Q0U4-F1
#
_entry.id   AF-A0A8T4Q0U4-F1
#
_cell.length_a   1.000
_cell.length_b   1.000
_cell.length_c   1.000
_cell.angle_alpha   90.00
_cell.angle_beta   90.00
_cell.angle_gamma   90.00
#
_symmetry.space_group_name_H-M   'P 1'
#
loop_
_entity.id
_entity.type
_entity.pdbx_description
1 polymer ?
#
loop_
_entity_poly.entity_id
_entity_poly.type
_entity_poly.pdbx_seq_one_letter_code
_entity_poly.pdbx_strand_id
1 'polypeptide(L)'
;MNNKLKNIKKELGSFFSSELNKTDYFTIIYGSYAYGADRAESDLDFVTYASEFNEKNMENTMKFIFDLYKRYDIALDYEVPHEKKVLVKYKLLEDGIKGRGFEKRGDKLFVPPVVKSKEFLESNEIIMRLSLNSITSENIFVSGNMDYYLSKRSEALENLVAFIFSINDITSVNIDEFVQYLIGTQERNGEMYLGYKDKGPVREYLKNVFKAEFEHFFEQNIFGKSDNRYYLKNNYWFDSIIQS
;
A
#
# COMPACT_ATOMS: atom_id res chain seq x y z
N MET A 1 3.61 1.17 -22.54
CA MET A 1 4.46 1.62 -21.41
C MET A 1 5.45 2.64 -21.94
N ASN A 2 5.41 3.88 -21.43
CA ASN A 2 6.30 4.97 -21.85
C ASN A 2 7.79 4.56 -21.75
N ASN A 3 8.62 4.92 -22.73
CA ASN A 3 10.06 4.61 -22.72
C ASN A 3 10.75 5.12 -21.43
N LYS A 4 10.27 6.23 -20.87
CA LYS A 4 10.72 6.78 -19.56
C LYS A 4 10.53 5.76 -18.43
N LEU A 5 9.31 5.28 -18.18
CA LEU A 5 9.01 4.32 -17.11
C LEU A 5 9.77 3.00 -17.29
N LYS A 6 9.93 2.53 -18.53
CA LYS A 6 10.71 1.31 -18.82
C LYS A 6 12.17 1.46 -18.39
N ASN A 7 12.78 2.61 -18.66
CA ASN A 7 14.16 2.88 -18.26
C ASN A 7 14.28 3.06 -16.74
N ILE A 8 13.38 3.82 -16.11
CA ILE A 8 13.32 3.98 -14.66
C ILE A 8 13.22 2.62 -13.96
N LYS A 9 12.29 1.75 -14.41
CA LYS A 9 12.14 0.39 -13.87
C LYS A 9 13.44 -0.41 -13.98
N LYS A 10 14.11 -0.35 -15.13
CA LYS A 10 15.39 -1.05 -15.35
C LYS A 10 16.48 -0.53 -14.41
N GLU A 11 16.58 0.78 -14.24
CA GLU A 11 17.61 1.40 -13.40
C GLU A 11 17.38 1.14 -11.92
N LEU A 12 16.15 1.26 -11.43
CA LEU A 12 15.77 0.86 -10.07
C LEU A 12 16.11 -0.61 -9.82
N GLY A 13 15.72 -1.48 -10.77
CA GLY A 13 16.00 -2.90 -10.70
C GLY A 13 17.49 -3.20 -10.55
N SER A 14 18.32 -2.63 -11.44
CA SER A 14 19.77 -2.81 -11.41
C SER A 14 20.41 -2.24 -10.14
N PHE A 15 19.97 -1.06 -9.69
CA PHE A 15 20.52 -0.42 -8.49
C PHE A 15 20.27 -1.27 -7.24
N PHE A 16 19.02 -1.61 -6.93
CA PHE A 16 18.71 -2.37 -5.73
C PHE A 16 19.25 -3.81 -5.75
N SER A 17 19.33 -4.43 -6.94
CA SER A 17 19.97 -5.75 -7.07
C SER A 17 21.46 -5.72 -6.68
N SER A 18 22.14 -4.60 -6.94
CA SER A 18 23.53 -4.41 -6.56
C SER A 18 23.67 -3.96 -5.10
N GLU A 19 22.86 -3.00 -4.66
CA GLU A 19 22.95 -2.37 -3.34
C GLU A 19 22.53 -3.31 -2.21
N LEU A 20 21.54 -4.17 -2.47
CA LEU A 20 20.95 -5.11 -1.49
C LEU A 20 21.25 -6.57 -1.84
N ASN A 21 22.35 -6.84 -2.56
CA ASN A 21 22.67 -8.17 -3.11
C ASN A 21 22.78 -9.34 -2.11
N LYS A 22 22.87 -9.05 -0.80
CA LYS A 22 22.93 -10.02 0.30
C LYS A 22 21.70 -10.00 1.20
N THR A 23 20.72 -9.20 0.84
CA THR A 23 19.52 -8.93 1.64
C THR A 23 18.32 -9.41 0.84
N ASP A 24 17.35 -10.00 1.52
CA ASP A 24 16.06 -10.25 0.90
C ASP A 24 15.28 -8.94 0.76
N TYR A 25 14.84 -8.62 -0.44
CA TYR A 25 14.16 -7.36 -0.73
C TYR A 25 13.16 -7.51 -1.88
N PHE A 26 12.25 -6.56 -2.03
CA PHE A 26 11.53 -6.35 -3.27
C PHE A 26 11.25 -4.86 -3.50
N THR A 27 11.17 -4.47 -4.77
CA THR A 27 10.89 -3.08 -5.18
C THR A 27 9.61 -3.03 -6.00
N ILE A 28 8.74 -2.08 -5.69
CA ILE A 28 7.51 -1.80 -6.45
C ILE A 28 7.42 -0.32 -6.81
N ILE A 29 6.83 -0.03 -7.97
CA ILE A 29 6.36 1.31 -8.34
C ILE A 29 4.84 1.30 -8.18
N TYR A 30 4.28 2.28 -7.48
CA TYR A 30 2.84 2.41 -7.26
C TYR A 30 2.36 3.80 -7.71
N GLY A 31 1.14 4.18 -7.36
CA GLY A 31 0.62 5.51 -7.67
C GLY A 31 0.37 5.72 -9.16
N SER A 32 0.49 6.96 -9.62
CA SER A 32 0.01 7.39 -10.95
C SER A 32 0.61 6.61 -12.13
N TYR A 33 1.91 6.26 -12.04
CA TYR A 33 2.60 5.45 -13.04
C TYR A 33 2.09 4.01 -13.14
N ALA A 34 1.63 3.43 -12.03
CA ALA A 34 1.08 2.07 -12.03
C ALA A 34 -0.29 2.00 -12.72
N TYR A 35 -1.13 3.02 -12.51
CA TYR A 35 -2.43 3.14 -13.19
C TYR A 35 -2.35 3.61 -14.66
N GLY A 36 -1.14 3.85 -15.20
CA GLY A 36 -0.95 4.42 -16.54
C GLY A 36 -1.57 5.82 -16.70
N ALA A 37 -1.72 6.54 -15.60
CA ALA A 37 -2.34 7.86 -15.52
C ALA A 37 -1.31 8.97 -15.24
N ASP A 38 -0.02 8.68 -15.46
CA ASP A 38 1.06 9.65 -15.30
C ASP A 38 0.93 10.82 -16.27
N ARG A 39 1.23 12.01 -15.76
CA ARG A 39 1.33 13.25 -16.53
C ARG A 39 2.79 13.72 -16.48
N ALA A 40 3.14 14.71 -17.30
CA ALA A 40 4.49 15.29 -17.28
C ALA A 40 4.93 15.75 -15.88
N GLU A 41 3.98 16.20 -15.07
CA GLU A 41 4.19 16.69 -13.70
C GLU A 41 4.04 15.59 -12.62
N SER A 42 3.79 14.33 -13.00
CA SER A 42 3.62 13.25 -12.05
C SER A 42 4.93 12.90 -11.34
N ASP A 43 4.84 12.79 -10.03
CA ASP A 43 5.84 12.20 -9.16
C ASP A 43 6.01 10.69 -9.41
N LEU A 44 7.18 10.17 -9.03
CA LEU A 44 7.45 8.74 -9.04
C LEU A 44 7.26 8.18 -7.64
N ASP A 45 6.14 7.50 -7.44
CA ASP A 45 5.87 6.72 -6.23
C ASP A 45 6.48 5.33 -6.35
N PHE A 46 7.49 5.05 -5.53
CA PHE A 46 8.07 3.71 -5.44
C PHE A 46 8.59 3.47 -4.02
N VAL A 47 8.72 2.19 -3.68
CA VAL A 47 9.29 1.75 -2.41
C VAL A 47 10.05 0.45 -2.61
N THR A 48 11.20 0.35 -1.93
CA THR A 48 11.93 -0.90 -1.75
C THR A 48 11.75 -1.37 -0.32
N TYR A 49 11.18 -2.56 -0.17
CA TYR A 49 11.10 -3.25 1.10
C TYR A 49 12.27 -4.21 1.22
N ALA A 50 12.96 -4.20 2.36
CA ALA A 50 14.12 -5.06 2.59
C ALA A 50 14.09 -5.65 4.00
N SER A 51 14.60 -6.87 4.18
CA SER A 51 14.69 -7.49 5.50
C SER A 51 15.57 -6.66 6.43
N GLU A 52 16.74 -6.24 5.95
CA GLU A 52 17.67 -5.36 6.66
C GLU A 52 18.45 -4.44 5.73
N PHE A 53 18.84 -3.27 6.22
CA PHE A 53 19.78 -2.37 5.57
C PHE A 53 20.46 -1.48 6.61
N ASN A 54 21.63 -0.95 6.28
CA ASN A 54 22.38 -0.03 7.13
C ASN A 54 22.35 1.42 6.59
N GLU A 55 22.94 2.35 7.33
CA GLU A 55 23.00 3.77 6.97
C GLU A 55 23.65 4.01 5.61
N LYS A 56 24.72 3.27 5.28
CA LYS A 56 25.39 3.38 3.99
C LYS A 56 24.45 2.98 2.83
N ASN A 57 23.63 1.95 3.01
CA ASN A 57 22.63 1.58 2.02
C ASN A 57 21.62 2.71 1.80
N MET A 58 21.16 3.35 2.89
CA MET A 58 20.25 4.49 2.80
C MET A 58 20.91 5.68 2.10
N GLU A 59 22.14 6.04 2.45
CA GLU A 59 22.87 7.14 1.80
C GLU A 59 23.06 6.91 0.29
N ASN A 60 23.47 5.70 -0.10
CA ASN A 60 23.62 5.33 -1.50
C ASN A 60 22.28 5.40 -2.24
N THR A 61 21.22 4.91 -1.61
CA THR A 61 19.85 4.97 -2.14
C THR A 61 19.42 6.42 -2.36
N MET A 62 19.63 7.31 -1.40
CA MET A 62 19.29 8.72 -1.54
C MET A 62 20.06 9.41 -2.66
N LYS A 63 21.37 9.15 -2.78
CA LYS A 63 22.19 9.68 -3.88
C LYS A 63 21.67 9.21 -5.25
N PHE A 64 21.37 7.93 -5.37
CA PHE A 64 20.83 7.35 -6.60
C PHE A 64 19.47 7.95 -6.97
N ILE A 65 18.57 8.12 -6.00
CA ILE A 65 17.22 8.64 -6.25
C ILE A 65 17.27 10.09 -6.71
N PHE A 66 18.05 10.94 -6.06
CA PHE A 66 18.17 12.34 -6.47
C PHE A 66 18.80 12.49 -7.86
N ASP A 67 19.78 11.64 -8.19
CA ASP A 67 20.34 11.59 -9.54
C ASP A 67 19.30 11.11 -10.58
N LEU A 68 18.55 10.05 -10.26
CA LEU A 68 17.48 9.52 -11.10
C LEU A 68 16.42 10.60 -11.38
N TYR A 69 15.96 11.31 -10.35
CA TYR A 69 14.92 12.33 -10.49
C TYR A 69 15.41 13.49 -11.35
N LYS A 70 16.67 13.91 -11.17
CA LYS A 70 17.29 14.93 -12.00
C LYS A 70 17.43 14.50 -13.46
N ARG A 71 17.86 13.26 -13.73
CA ARG A 71 18.05 12.76 -15.11
C ARG A 71 16.74 12.59 -15.87
N TYR A 72 15.66 12.31 -15.15
CA TYR A 72 14.35 12.06 -15.74
C TYR A 72 13.36 13.22 -15.59
N ASP A 73 13.80 14.37 -15.06
CA ASP A 73 12.97 15.54 -14.79
C ASP A 73 11.69 15.17 -14.02
N ILE A 74 11.88 14.51 -12.87
CA ILE A 74 10.80 14.06 -11.98
C ILE A 74 10.67 15.08 -10.84
N ALA A 75 9.45 15.53 -10.58
CA ALA A 75 9.17 16.41 -9.45
C ALA A 75 9.52 15.73 -8.12
N LEU A 76 10.18 16.48 -7.23
CA LEU A 76 10.43 16.04 -5.87
C LEU A 76 9.20 16.34 -5.00
N ASP A 77 8.73 15.31 -4.29
CA ASP A 77 7.72 15.45 -3.25
C ASP A 77 8.41 15.48 -1.87
N TYR A 78 8.29 16.63 -1.19
CA TYR A 78 8.90 16.87 0.11
C TYR A 78 7.92 16.66 1.28
N GLU A 79 6.71 16.16 1.06
CA GLU A 79 5.72 15.99 2.14
C GLU A 79 6.19 14.96 3.17
N VAL A 80 6.57 13.76 2.72
CA VAL A 80 7.17 12.73 3.57
C VAL A 80 8.65 12.58 3.23
N PRO A 81 9.59 12.64 4.20
CA PRO A 81 11.01 12.51 3.93
C PRO A 81 11.32 11.26 3.12
N HIS A 82 12.01 11.42 2.00
CA HIS A 82 12.30 10.32 1.08
C HIS A 82 12.97 9.13 1.80
N GLU A 83 13.93 9.42 2.68
CA GLU A 83 14.62 8.42 3.52
C GLU A 83 13.68 7.52 4.35
N LYS A 84 12.45 7.95 4.61
CA LYS A 84 11.44 7.17 5.34
C LYS A 84 10.57 6.31 4.42
N LYS A 85 10.37 6.72 3.16
CA LYS A 85 9.41 6.08 2.25
C LYS A 85 10.03 5.23 1.13
N VAL A 86 11.29 5.46 0.76
CA VAL A 86 11.90 4.81 -0.42
C VAL A 86 12.59 3.48 -0.11
N LEU A 87 13.13 3.31 1.09
CA LEU A 87 13.77 2.07 1.55
C LEU A 87 13.26 1.75 2.96
N VAL A 88 12.40 0.75 3.06
CA VAL A 88 11.61 0.43 4.25
C VAL A 88 11.90 -0.99 4.71
N LYS A 89 11.99 -1.22 6.02
CA LYS A 89 12.20 -2.56 6.56
C LYS A 89 10.94 -3.41 6.41
N TYR A 90 11.09 -4.71 6.14
CA TYR A 90 9.98 -5.68 6.13
C TYR A 90 9.12 -5.59 7.40
N LYS A 91 9.74 -5.39 8.56
CA LYS A 91 9.01 -5.22 9.82
C LYS A 91 7.95 -4.11 9.76
N LEU A 92 8.24 -2.97 9.15
CA LEU A 92 7.26 -1.87 9.05
C LEU A 92 6.13 -2.20 8.07
N LEU A 93 6.45 -2.89 6.96
CA LEU A 93 5.44 -3.41 6.04
C LEU A 93 4.51 -4.39 6.76
N GLU A 94 5.08 -5.38 7.44
CA GLU A 94 4.33 -6.41 8.18
C GLU A 94 3.49 -5.81 9.31
N ASP A 95 4.03 -4.84 10.05
CA ASP A 95 3.28 -4.11 11.07
C ASP A 95 2.11 -3.32 10.44
N GLY A 96 2.29 -2.72 9.27
CA GLY A 96 1.22 -2.07 8.50
C GLY A 96 0.16 -3.02 7.99
N ILE A 97 0.56 -4.19 7.47
CA ILE A 97 -0.34 -5.27 7.05
C ILE A 97 -1.18 -5.80 8.23
N LYS A 98 -0.62 -5.78 9.44
CA LYS A 98 -1.33 -6.14 10.69
C LYS A 98 -2.12 -4.99 11.31
N GLY A 99 -2.22 -3.85 10.62
CA GLY A 99 -3.05 -2.73 11.06
C GLY A 99 -2.45 -1.91 12.20
N ARG A 100 -1.16 -2.07 12.52
CA ARG A 100 -0.49 -1.33 13.61
C ARG A 100 -0.27 0.16 13.31
N GLY A 101 -0.54 0.57 12.07
CA GLY A 101 -0.65 1.99 11.72
C GLY A 101 -1.98 2.64 12.13
N PHE A 102 -2.95 1.87 12.60
CA PHE A 102 -4.27 2.32 13.03
C PHE A 102 -4.37 2.35 14.56
N GLU A 103 -5.31 3.13 15.08
CA GLU A 103 -5.59 3.13 16.52
C GLU A 103 -6.59 2.02 16.84
N LYS A 104 -6.31 1.24 17.89
CA LYS A 104 -7.21 0.21 18.39
C LYS A 104 -7.94 0.70 19.63
N ARG A 105 -9.27 0.71 19.61
CA ARG A 105 -10.10 1.00 20.79
C ARG A 105 -11.04 -0.16 21.03
N GLY A 106 -10.68 -1.02 21.99
CA GLY A 106 -11.37 -2.28 22.22
C GLY A 106 -11.17 -3.25 21.05
N ASP A 107 -12.28 -3.74 20.50
CA ASP A 107 -12.37 -4.65 19.36
C ASP A 107 -12.47 -3.93 18.00
N LYS A 108 -12.30 -2.60 17.98
CA LYS A 108 -12.43 -1.79 16.78
C LYS A 108 -11.15 -1.06 16.40
N LEU A 109 -10.92 -0.98 15.09
CA LEU A 109 -9.90 -0.13 14.49
C LEU A 109 -10.47 1.25 14.16
N PHE A 110 -9.61 2.25 14.29
CA PHE A 110 -9.90 3.63 13.97
C PHE A 110 -8.78 4.17 13.09
N VAL A 111 -9.11 5.04 12.15
CA VAL A 111 -8.14 5.76 11.32
C VAL A 111 -7.91 7.14 11.93
N PRO A 112 -6.82 7.35 12.69
CA PRO A 112 -6.45 8.68 13.16
C PRO A 112 -6.34 9.67 12.00
N PRO A 113 -6.73 10.94 12.22
CA PRO A 113 -6.54 11.98 11.22
C PRO A 113 -5.05 12.12 10.88
N VAL A 114 -4.77 12.39 9.61
CA VAL A 114 -3.42 12.72 9.17
C VAL A 114 -3.11 14.15 9.58
N VAL A 115 -2.06 14.33 10.37
CA VAL A 115 -1.58 15.64 10.82
C VAL A 115 -0.38 16.01 9.97
N LYS A 116 -0.42 17.14 9.26
CA LYS A 116 0.70 17.60 8.41
C LYS A 116 1.86 18.21 9.21
N SER A 117 2.12 17.71 10.42
CA SER A 117 3.28 18.09 11.20
C SER A 117 4.48 17.24 10.78
N LYS A 118 5.68 17.81 10.84
CA LYS A 118 6.93 17.09 10.54
C LYS A 118 7.05 15.80 11.37
N GLU A 119 6.73 15.89 12.66
CA GLU A 119 6.77 14.75 13.59
C GLU A 119 5.86 13.60 13.15
N PHE A 120 4.63 13.90 12.70
CA PHE A 120 3.72 12.87 12.22
C PHE A 120 4.15 12.30 10.86
N LEU A 121 4.61 13.15 9.94
CA LEU A 121 5.06 12.72 8.61
C LEU A 121 6.36 11.89 8.67
N GLU A 122 7.09 11.96 9.79
CA GLU A 122 8.27 11.14 10.09
C GLU A 122 7.97 9.90 10.94
N SER A 123 6.73 9.73 11.38
CA SER A 123 6.32 8.70 12.32
C SER A 123 6.21 7.32 11.65
N ASN A 124 6.35 6.26 12.44
CA ASN A 124 6.21 4.90 11.90
C ASN A 124 4.76 4.62 11.48
N GLU A 125 3.76 5.25 12.12
CA GLU A 125 2.35 5.03 11.81
C GLU A 125 2.02 5.43 10.37
N ILE A 126 2.49 6.59 9.89
CA ILE A 126 2.22 7.00 8.52
C ILE A 126 2.95 6.10 7.51
N ILE A 127 4.17 5.65 7.81
CA ILE A 127 4.93 4.74 6.94
C ILE A 127 4.25 3.37 6.86
N MET A 128 3.68 2.87 7.96
CA MET A 128 2.88 1.65 7.98
C MET A 128 1.63 1.78 7.08
N ARG A 129 0.92 2.91 7.14
CA ARG A 129 -0.25 3.17 6.28
C ARG A 129 0.12 3.31 4.82
N LEU A 130 1.19 4.05 4.52
CA LEU A 130 1.72 4.16 3.17
C LEU A 130 2.16 2.80 2.64
N SER A 131 2.71 1.94 3.49
CA SER A 131 3.12 0.60 3.10
C SER A 131 1.95 -0.33 2.82
N LEU A 132 0.90 -0.26 3.64
CA LEU A 132 -0.34 -0.96 3.36
C LEU A 132 -0.94 -0.47 2.04
N ASN A 133 -1.01 0.85 1.82
CA ASN A 133 -1.54 1.44 0.59
C ASN A 133 -0.72 1.06 -0.65
N SER A 134 0.61 1.10 -0.58
CA SER A 134 1.49 0.82 -1.72
C SER A 134 1.34 -0.62 -2.23
N ILE A 135 1.18 -1.59 -1.31
CA ILE A 135 1.09 -3.00 -1.66
C ILE A 135 -0.32 -3.44 -2.08
N THR A 136 -1.36 -2.71 -1.68
CA THR A 136 -2.77 -3.03 -2.00
C THR A 136 -3.31 -2.23 -3.19
N SER A 137 -2.75 -1.05 -3.45
CA SER A 137 -2.99 -0.29 -4.69
C SER A 137 -2.42 -1.00 -5.92
N GLU A 138 -2.82 -0.55 -7.11
CA GLU A 138 -2.16 -0.99 -8.33
C GLU A 138 -0.68 -0.63 -8.25
N ASN A 139 0.17 -1.62 -8.51
CA ASN A 139 1.61 -1.45 -8.49
C ASN A 139 2.29 -2.37 -9.51
N ILE A 140 3.50 -2.00 -9.86
CA ILE A 140 4.37 -2.68 -10.81
C ILE A 140 5.54 -3.25 -10.03
N PHE A 141 5.64 -4.57 -10.00
CA PHE A 141 6.84 -5.25 -9.50
C PHE A 141 8.06 -4.90 -10.35
N VAL A 142 9.14 -4.47 -9.70
CA VAL A 142 10.39 -4.03 -10.33
C VAL A 142 11.46 -5.12 -10.25
N SER A 143 11.83 -5.54 -9.04
CA SER A 143 12.92 -6.50 -8.78
C SER A 143 12.83 -7.08 -7.37
N GLY A 144 13.64 -8.12 -7.12
CA GLY A 144 13.75 -8.78 -5.81
C GLY A 144 12.93 -10.06 -5.70
N ASN A 145 12.48 -10.37 -4.49
CA ASN A 145 11.76 -11.58 -4.12
C ASN A 145 10.26 -11.48 -4.47
N MET A 146 9.91 -12.06 -5.62
CA MET A 146 8.53 -12.09 -6.11
C MET A 146 7.60 -12.87 -5.20
N ASP A 147 8.03 -14.02 -4.68
CA ASP A 147 7.17 -14.90 -3.88
C ASP A 147 6.78 -14.24 -2.55
N TYR A 148 7.75 -13.59 -1.89
CA TYR A 148 7.47 -12.82 -0.67
C TYR A 148 6.55 -11.63 -0.96
N TYR A 149 6.78 -10.90 -2.06
CA TYR A 149 5.89 -9.82 -2.49
C TYR A 149 4.44 -10.29 -2.71
N LEU A 150 4.25 -11.39 -3.45
CA LEU A 150 2.92 -11.94 -3.74
C LEU A 150 2.23 -12.40 -2.45
N SER A 151 2.97 -13.07 -1.56
CA SER A 151 2.45 -13.49 -0.25
C SER A 151 2.01 -12.29 0.58
N LYS A 152 2.84 -11.24 0.69
CA LYS A 152 2.51 -10.03 1.46
C LYS A 152 1.38 -9.22 0.84
N ARG A 153 1.28 -9.20 -0.48
CA ARG A 153 0.15 -8.57 -1.16
C ARG A 153 -1.16 -9.29 -0.88
N SER A 154 -1.17 -10.62 -0.90
CA SER A 154 -2.35 -11.42 -0.54
C SER A 154 -2.76 -11.15 0.92
N GLU A 155 -1.83 -11.24 1.86
CA GLU A 155 -2.07 -10.98 3.30
C GLU A 155 -2.60 -9.55 3.53
N ALA A 156 -2.05 -8.57 2.81
CA ALA A 156 -2.47 -7.17 2.91
C ALA A 156 -3.90 -6.94 2.41
N LEU A 157 -4.28 -7.56 1.28
CA LEU A 157 -5.64 -7.45 0.73
C LEU A 157 -6.65 -8.09 1.67
N GLU A 158 -6.32 -9.27 2.22
CA GLU A 158 -7.16 -9.98 3.16
C GLU A 158 -7.41 -9.17 4.43
N ASN A 159 -6.34 -8.70 5.08
CA ASN A 159 -6.44 -7.92 6.30
C ASN A 159 -7.17 -6.60 6.09
N LEU A 160 -6.99 -5.97 4.92
CA LEU A 160 -7.67 -4.72 4.59
C LEU A 160 -9.20 -4.90 4.53
N VAL A 161 -9.72 -6.07 4.13
CA VAL A 161 -11.15 -6.37 4.22
C VAL A 161 -11.62 -6.35 5.67
N ALA A 162 -10.92 -7.06 6.56
CA ALA A 162 -11.23 -7.06 7.98
C ALA A 162 -11.16 -5.65 8.59
N PHE A 163 -10.14 -4.86 8.21
CA PHE A 163 -10.00 -3.48 8.69
C PHE A 163 -11.18 -2.62 8.31
N ILE A 164 -11.65 -2.70 7.06
CA ILE A 164 -12.79 -1.90 6.61
C ILE A 164 -14.09 -2.31 7.31
N PHE A 165 -14.29 -3.61 7.55
CA PHE A 165 -15.42 -4.10 8.35
C PHE A 165 -15.37 -3.56 9.78
N SER A 166 -14.19 -3.59 10.42
CA SER A 166 -13.98 -3.08 11.78
C SER A 166 -14.15 -1.56 11.89
N ILE A 167 -13.55 -0.80 10.97
CA ILE A 167 -13.57 0.68 10.97
C ILE A 167 -14.98 1.22 10.76
N ASN A 168 -15.77 0.58 9.89
CA ASN A 168 -17.10 1.05 9.52
C ASN A 168 -18.23 0.37 10.31
N ASP A 169 -17.90 -0.58 11.20
CA ASP A 169 -18.86 -1.35 11.99
C ASP A 169 -19.93 -2.04 11.13
N ILE A 170 -19.50 -2.67 10.04
CA ILE A 170 -20.37 -3.32 9.06
C ILE A 170 -20.19 -4.84 9.10
N THR A 171 -21.28 -5.56 8.83
CA THR A 171 -21.29 -7.03 8.71
C THR A 171 -21.70 -7.51 7.32
N SER A 172 -22.15 -6.61 6.45
CA SER A 172 -22.46 -6.90 5.05
C SER A 172 -22.18 -5.71 4.16
N VAL A 173 -21.74 -5.97 2.93
CA VAL A 173 -21.34 -4.93 1.97
C VAL A 173 -21.47 -5.44 0.54
N ASN A 174 -21.75 -4.56 -0.41
CA ASN A 174 -21.48 -4.83 -1.82
C ASN A 174 -20.13 -4.23 -2.26
N ILE A 175 -19.63 -4.59 -3.45
CA ILE A 175 -18.30 -4.15 -3.89
C ILE A 175 -18.20 -2.62 -4.03
N ASP A 176 -19.26 -1.94 -4.48
CA ASP A 176 -19.26 -0.49 -4.65
C ASP A 176 -19.19 0.25 -3.30
N GLU A 177 -19.96 -0.21 -2.31
CA GLU A 177 -19.91 0.27 -0.93
C GLU A 177 -18.53 0.04 -0.31
N PHE A 178 -17.95 -1.14 -0.49
CA PHE A 178 -16.63 -1.47 0.03
C PHE A 178 -15.54 -0.55 -0.53
N VAL A 179 -15.55 -0.34 -1.85
CA VAL A 179 -14.62 0.61 -2.51
C VAL A 179 -14.86 2.03 -2.04
N GLN A 180 -16.12 2.43 -1.78
CA GLN A 180 -16.40 3.74 -1.20
C GLN A 180 -15.82 3.87 0.21
N TYR A 181 -15.89 2.83 1.05
CA TYR A 181 -15.28 2.84 2.39
C TYR A 181 -13.75 2.89 2.36
N LEU A 182 -13.11 2.36 1.31
CA LEU A 182 -11.66 2.50 1.10
C LEU A 182 -11.27 3.94 0.71
N ILE A 183 -12.04 4.54 -0.20
CA ILE A 183 -11.80 5.93 -0.67
C ILE A 183 -12.07 6.94 0.45
N GLY A 184 -13.09 6.69 1.26
CA GLY A 184 -13.50 7.55 2.36
C GLY A 184 -14.62 8.53 1.99
N THR A 185 -14.69 9.66 2.69
CA THR A 185 -15.73 10.69 2.52
C THR A 185 -15.18 11.94 1.85
N GLN A 186 -16.02 12.94 1.60
CA GLN A 186 -15.54 14.24 1.13
C GLN A 186 -14.59 14.90 2.15
N GLU A 187 -14.82 14.73 3.45
CA GLU A 187 -13.95 15.31 4.49
C GLU A 187 -12.69 14.50 4.76
N ARG A 188 -12.71 13.19 4.52
CA ARG A 188 -11.58 12.28 4.78
C ARG A 188 -11.43 11.30 3.62
N ASN A 189 -10.64 11.68 2.61
CA ASN A 189 -10.26 10.84 1.48
C ASN A 189 -8.79 11.00 1.11
N GLY A 190 -8.32 10.12 0.22
CA GLY A 190 -6.96 10.17 -0.30
C GLY A 190 -5.92 10.13 0.81
N GLU A 191 -4.94 11.02 0.74
CA GLU A 191 -3.83 11.13 1.70
C GLU A 191 -4.30 11.48 3.12
N MET A 192 -5.53 11.99 3.30
CA MET A 192 -6.09 12.31 4.63
C MET A 192 -6.80 11.12 5.30
N TYR A 193 -6.79 9.94 4.67
CA TYR A 193 -7.46 8.73 5.15
C TYR A 193 -6.61 7.46 4.91
N LEU A 194 -6.95 6.64 3.90
CA LEU A 194 -6.26 5.38 3.57
C LEU A 194 -5.40 5.45 2.30
N GLY A 195 -5.27 6.63 1.69
CA GLY A 195 -4.41 6.87 0.53
C GLY A 195 -5.07 6.66 -0.84
N TYR A 196 -6.29 6.10 -0.91
CA TYR A 196 -6.97 5.85 -2.18
C TYR A 196 -7.64 7.11 -2.74
N LYS A 197 -7.27 7.48 -3.97
CA LYS A 197 -7.81 8.67 -4.65
C LYS A 197 -9.15 8.34 -5.32
N ASP A 198 -10.11 9.25 -5.22
CA ASP A 198 -11.40 9.12 -5.91
C ASP A 198 -11.26 9.44 -7.41
N LYS A 199 -10.75 8.48 -8.17
CA LYS A 199 -10.55 8.56 -9.62
C LYS A 199 -11.03 7.26 -10.29
N GLY A 200 -11.52 7.38 -11.52
CA GLY A 200 -12.04 6.25 -12.31
C GLY A 200 -11.11 5.03 -12.32
N PRO A 201 -9.84 5.15 -12.76
CA PRO A 201 -8.92 4.02 -12.81
C PRO A 201 -8.67 3.35 -11.45
N VAL A 202 -8.56 4.15 -10.38
CA VAL A 202 -8.38 3.64 -9.01
C VAL A 202 -9.62 2.86 -8.57
N ARG A 203 -10.82 3.40 -8.79
CA ARG A 203 -12.09 2.71 -8.48
C ARG A 203 -12.20 1.40 -9.25
N GLU A 204 -11.92 1.40 -10.54
CA GLU A 204 -12.02 0.20 -11.38
C GLU A 204 -11.07 -0.90 -10.90
N TYR A 205 -9.81 -0.55 -10.64
CA TYR A 205 -8.84 -1.47 -10.08
C TYR A 205 -9.32 -2.06 -8.74
N LEU A 206 -9.73 -1.20 -7.78
CA LEU A 206 -10.17 -1.66 -6.46
C LEU A 206 -11.40 -2.57 -6.56
N LYS A 207 -12.37 -2.24 -7.42
CA LYS A 207 -13.55 -3.10 -7.66
C LYS A 207 -13.13 -4.47 -8.17
N ASN A 208 -12.20 -4.54 -9.12
CA ASN A 208 -11.76 -5.81 -9.69
C ASN A 208 -11.01 -6.67 -8.66
N VAL A 209 -10.08 -6.06 -7.92
CA VAL A 209 -9.29 -6.75 -6.89
C VAL A 209 -10.20 -7.27 -5.77
N PHE A 210 -11.04 -6.40 -5.19
CA PHE A 210 -11.88 -6.83 -4.07
C PHE A 210 -13.07 -7.69 -4.49
N LYS A 211 -13.53 -7.60 -5.74
CA LYS A 211 -14.46 -8.62 -6.24
C LYS A 211 -13.82 -10.00 -6.20
N ALA A 212 -12.60 -10.16 -6.70
CA ALA A 212 -11.90 -11.44 -6.65
C ALA A 212 -11.65 -11.91 -5.21
N GLU A 213 -11.22 -11.00 -4.34
CA GLU A 213 -10.96 -11.30 -2.91
C GLU A 213 -12.23 -11.78 -2.19
N PHE A 214 -13.36 -11.12 -2.44
CA PHE A 214 -14.63 -11.49 -1.80
C PHE A 214 -15.19 -12.82 -2.32
N GLU A 215 -15.00 -13.14 -3.60
CA GLU A 215 -15.35 -14.47 -4.13
C GLU A 215 -14.43 -15.54 -3.51
N HIS A 216 -13.14 -15.25 -3.31
CA HIS A 216 -12.23 -16.15 -2.61
C HIS A 216 -12.69 -16.43 -1.16
N PHE A 217 -13.10 -15.40 -0.41
CA PHE A 217 -13.68 -15.60 0.93
C PHE A 217 -15.00 -16.33 0.94
N PHE A 218 -15.81 -16.18 -0.10
CA PHE A 218 -17.03 -16.98 -0.27
C PHE A 218 -16.69 -18.45 -0.46
N GLU A 219 -15.69 -18.78 -1.30
CA GLU A 219 -15.22 -20.15 -1.52
C GLU A 219 -14.63 -20.78 -0.24
N GLN A 220 -13.98 -19.98 0.60
CA GLN A 220 -13.45 -20.39 1.91
C GLN A 220 -14.51 -20.43 3.03
N ASN A 221 -15.78 -20.12 2.71
CA ASN A 221 -16.89 -20.03 3.67
C ASN A 221 -16.63 -19.02 4.82
N ILE A 222 -15.77 -18.03 4.58
CA ILE A 222 -15.59 -16.86 5.45
C ILE A 222 -16.77 -15.91 5.25
N PHE A 223 -17.18 -15.71 4.00
CA PHE A 223 -18.34 -14.92 3.61
C PHE A 223 -19.50 -15.79 3.13
N GLY A 224 -20.71 -15.30 3.37
CA GLY A 224 -21.89 -15.69 2.63
C GLY A 224 -22.23 -14.67 1.56
N LYS A 225 -23.09 -15.05 0.63
CA LYS A 225 -23.56 -14.19 -0.46
C LYS A 225 -25.07 -14.25 -0.52
N SER A 226 -25.73 -13.09 -0.57
CA SER A 226 -27.17 -12.94 -0.79
C SER A 226 -27.39 -11.73 -1.69
N ASP A 227 -28.16 -11.92 -2.76
CA ASP A 227 -28.34 -10.91 -3.80
C ASP A 227 -26.98 -10.40 -4.34
N ASN A 228 -26.72 -9.10 -4.22
CA ASN A 228 -25.46 -8.47 -4.62
C ASN A 228 -24.51 -8.18 -3.44
N ARG A 229 -24.78 -8.75 -2.26
CA ARG A 229 -24.04 -8.47 -1.03
C ARG A 229 -23.27 -9.68 -0.54
N TYR A 230 -22.13 -9.41 0.08
CA TYR A 230 -21.39 -10.35 0.90
C TYR A 230 -21.64 -10.03 2.36
N TYR A 231 -21.73 -11.06 3.19
CA TYR A 231 -21.88 -10.92 4.63
C TYR A 231 -20.90 -11.82 5.37
N LEU A 232 -20.36 -11.33 6.48
CA LEU A 232 -19.43 -12.09 7.30
C LEU A 232 -20.16 -13.28 7.93
N LYS A 233 -19.67 -14.50 7.69
CA LYS A 233 -20.15 -15.74 8.34
C LYS A 233 -19.22 -16.19 9.46
N ASN A 234 -17.92 -16.02 9.28
CA ASN A 234 -16.91 -16.55 10.20
C ASN A 234 -16.29 -15.41 11.04
N ASN A 235 -16.84 -15.20 12.24
CA ASN A 235 -16.29 -14.20 13.17
C ASN A 235 -14.90 -14.57 13.68
N TYR A 236 -14.53 -15.86 13.73
CA TYR A 236 -13.21 -16.28 14.22
C TYR A 236 -12.08 -15.79 13.31
N TRP A 237 -12.27 -15.86 11.98
CA TRP A 237 -11.32 -15.30 11.02
C TRP A 237 -11.13 -13.79 11.25
N PHE A 238 -12.24 -13.05 11.33
CA PHE A 238 -12.23 -11.60 11.56
C PHE A 238 -11.53 -11.24 12.88
N ASP A 239 -11.90 -11.92 13.97
CA ASP A 239 -11.32 -11.72 15.29
C ASP A 239 -9.82 -12.02 15.29
N SER A 240 -9.38 -13.05 14.58
CA SER A 240 -7.95 -13.41 14.50
C SER A 240 -7.10 -12.30 13.87
N ILE A 241 -7.65 -11.54 12.92
CA ILE A 241 -6.97 -10.41 12.27
C ILE A 241 -7.01 -9.19 13.17
N ILE A 242 -8.19 -8.80 13.64
CA ILE A 242 -8.39 -7.57 14.42
C ILE A 242 -7.74 -7.66 15.81
N GLN A 243 -7.60 -8.86 16.37
CA GLN A 243 -6.98 -9.08 17.68
C GLN A 243 -5.46 -9.23 17.64
N SER A 244 -4.85 -9.48 16.46
CA SER A 244 -3.39 -9.62 16.27
C SER A 244 -2.57 -8.32 16.46
#